data_AF-A0A497EVZ4-F1
#
_entry.id   AF-A0A497EVZ4-F1
#
_cell.length_a   1.000
_cell.length_b   1.000
_cell.length_c   1.000
_cell.angle_alpha   90.00
_cell.angle_beta   90.00
_cell.angle_gamma   90.00
#
_symmetry.space_group_name_H-M   'P 1'
#
loop_
_entity.id
_entity.type
_entity.pdbx_description
1 polymer ?
#
loop_
_entity_poly.entity_id
_entity_poly.type
_entity_poly.pdbx_seq_one_letter_code
_entity_poly.pdbx_strand_id
1 'polypeptide(L)'
;MNKKGQLVILASVSLMITIIIMAAVVTAGELRIRRSQEVSFPVSLFNAVDDAPRALTVALSLASEVYMNTRDINEANETAFAYLSSWVNDFTKAYSGKGVIAYFTYRIDFEWDNTEPPWRSIIIANLTVKAEPIGFNYLKLNYTVGLLVINPNVIVSVIGKKSRIDAFNVTVIDVSKNMGVPVSILKLALSRQVPGQGRGPIIRHLYYYYYGSGINGFKDLTPRSQVIIVEEVYAYFKYNGIIVGVHIVAES
;
A
#
# COMPACT_ATOMS: atom_id res chain seq x y z
N MET A 1 -64.86 -27.49 24.66
CA MET A 1 -63.66 -26.98 23.95
C MET A 1 -62.41 -27.55 24.62
N ASN A 2 -61.58 -28.27 23.85
CA ASN A 2 -60.51 -29.13 24.36
C ASN A 2 -59.21 -28.33 24.61
N LYS A 3 -59.15 -27.63 25.75
CA LYS A 3 -58.07 -26.69 26.12
C LYS A 3 -56.67 -27.32 26.17
N LYS A 4 -56.57 -28.63 26.42
CA LYS A 4 -55.29 -29.36 26.49
C LYS A 4 -54.63 -29.51 25.11
N GLY A 5 -55.42 -29.77 24.06
CA GLY A 5 -54.89 -29.89 22.69
C GLY A 5 -54.36 -28.56 22.15
N GLN A 6 -55.04 -27.45 22.45
CA GLN A 6 -54.57 -26.11 22.07
C GLN A 6 -53.25 -25.74 22.74
N LEU A 7 -53.04 -26.15 23.99
CA LEU A 7 -51.82 -25.85 24.74
C LEU A 7 -50.60 -26.61 24.19
N VAL A 8 -50.79 -27.87 23.77
CA VAL A 8 -49.73 -28.67 23.11
C VAL A 8 -49.34 -28.07 21.76
N ILE A 9 -50.32 -27.59 20.99
CA ILE A 9 -50.07 -26.93 19.70
C ILE A 9 -49.29 -25.63 19.91
N LEU A 10 -49.70 -24.79 20.86
CA LEU A 10 -49.00 -23.54 21.20
C LEU A 10 -47.56 -23.79 21.68
N ALA A 11 -47.35 -24.80 22.54
CA ALA A 11 -46.01 -25.18 23.00
C ALA A 11 -45.12 -25.65 21.84
N SER A 12 -45.66 -26.44 20.92
CA SER A 12 -44.95 -26.96 19.75
C SER A 12 -44.54 -25.84 18.78
N VAL A 13 -45.46 -24.89 18.52
CA VAL A 13 -45.18 -23.72 17.67
C VAL A 13 -44.11 -22.84 18.30
N SER A 14 -44.19 -22.58 19.61
CA SER A 14 -43.17 -21.79 20.33
C SER A 14 -41.79 -22.46 20.29
N LEU A 15 -41.73 -23.79 20.47
CA LEU A 15 -40.49 -24.55 20.36
C LEU A 15 -39.89 -24.48 18.95
N MET A 16 -40.72 -24.60 17.91
CA MET A 16 -40.29 -24.47 16.52
C MET A 16 -39.73 -23.08 16.24
N ILE A 17 -40.42 -22.02 16.68
CA ILE A 17 -39.94 -20.64 16.56
C ILE A 17 -38.60 -20.47 17.28
N THR A 18 -38.46 -21.03 18.48
CA THR A 18 -37.21 -20.96 19.25
C THR A 18 -36.07 -21.67 18.55
N ILE A 19 -36.31 -22.87 17.99
CA ILE A 19 -35.32 -23.63 17.22
C ILE A 19 -34.92 -22.87 15.95
N ILE A 20 -35.88 -22.28 15.24
CA ILE A 20 -35.61 -21.47 14.04
C ILE A 20 -34.80 -20.22 14.40
N ILE A 21 -35.12 -19.55 15.51
CA ILE A 21 -34.35 -18.41 16.02
C ILE A 21 -32.94 -18.86 16.41
N MET A 22 -32.79 -19.96 17.15
CA MET A 22 -31.47 -20.50 17.53
C MET A 22 -30.66 -20.92 16.31
N ALA A 23 -31.27 -21.60 15.34
CA ALA A 23 -30.61 -21.97 14.09
C ALA A 23 -30.20 -20.71 13.31
N ALA A 24 -31.06 -19.70 13.22
CA ALA A 24 -30.71 -18.43 12.59
C ALA A 24 -29.54 -17.73 13.31
N VAL A 25 -29.52 -17.72 14.65
CA VAL A 25 -28.43 -17.14 15.46
C VAL A 25 -27.12 -17.94 15.29
N VAL A 26 -27.17 -19.26 15.29
CA VAL A 26 -25.99 -20.13 15.12
C VAL A 26 -25.45 -20.05 13.70
N THR A 27 -26.33 -20.00 12.69
CA THR A 27 -25.95 -19.90 11.27
C THR A 27 -25.47 -18.49 10.92
N ALA A 28 -26.04 -17.45 11.54
CA ALA A 28 -25.55 -16.07 11.43
C ALA A 28 -24.28 -15.81 12.24
N GLY A 29 -24.03 -16.62 13.28
CA GLY A 29 -22.96 -16.41 14.26
C GLY A 29 -21.55 -16.52 13.70
N GLU A 30 -21.33 -17.20 12.56
CA GLU A 30 -20.03 -17.27 11.85
C GLU A 30 -18.79 -17.33 12.77
N LEU A 31 -18.82 -18.17 13.80
CA LEU A 31 -17.75 -18.17 14.81
C LEU A 31 -16.57 -19.01 14.30
N ARG A 32 -15.41 -18.37 14.10
CA ARG A 32 -14.14 -19.07 13.84
C ARG A 32 -13.23 -18.93 15.06
N ILE A 33 -12.90 -20.05 15.69
CA ILE A 33 -11.98 -20.09 16.84
C ILE A 33 -10.55 -20.08 16.32
N ARG A 34 -9.78 -19.02 16.63
CA ARG A 34 -8.33 -19.00 16.41
C ARG A 34 -7.67 -19.70 17.60
N ARG A 35 -6.82 -20.71 17.35
CA ARG A 35 -6.14 -21.51 18.40
C ARG A 35 -5.25 -20.71 19.37
N SER A 36 -5.10 -19.39 19.20
CA SER A 36 -4.22 -18.54 20.01
C SER A 36 -4.92 -17.43 20.79
N GLN A 37 -6.24 -17.23 20.67
CA GLN A 37 -6.97 -16.19 21.42
C GLN A 37 -8.39 -16.67 21.74
N GLU A 38 -8.78 -16.66 23.02
CA GLU A 38 -10.07 -17.08 23.58
C GLU A 38 -11.26 -16.18 23.19
N VAL A 39 -11.16 -15.44 22.08
CA VAL A 39 -12.21 -14.51 21.63
C VAL A 39 -12.75 -14.97 20.29
N SER A 40 -14.03 -15.33 20.28
CA SER A 40 -14.75 -15.70 19.07
C SER A 40 -15.20 -14.44 18.31
N PHE A 41 -14.53 -14.11 17.21
CA PHE A 41 -14.98 -13.05 16.29
C PHE A 41 -15.76 -13.67 15.11
N PRO A 42 -16.78 -12.97 14.59
CA PRO A 42 -17.41 -13.31 13.33
C PRO A 42 -16.41 -13.38 12.17
N VAL A 43 -16.53 -14.40 11.32
CA VAL A 43 -15.68 -14.60 10.12
C VAL A 43 -15.65 -13.36 9.23
N SER A 44 -16.77 -12.66 9.07
CA SER A 44 -16.86 -11.41 8.31
C SER A 44 -15.89 -10.34 8.83
N LEU A 45 -15.75 -10.19 10.16
CA LEU A 45 -14.78 -9.25 10.74
C LEU A 45 -13.35 -9.70 10.45
N PHE A 46 -13.04 -11.00 10.62
CA PHE A 46 -11.70 -11.53 10.31
C PHE A 46 -11.31 -11.28 8.85
N ASN A 47 -12.22 -11.55 7.91
CA ASN A 47 -11.94 -11.34 6.50
C ASN A 47 -11.70 -9.85 6.19
N ALA A 48 -12.43 -8.94 6.84
CA ALA A 48 -12.16 -7.50 6.74
C ALA A 48 -10.76 -7.13 7.25
N VAL A 49 -10.33 -7.69 8.39
CA VAL A 49 -9.00 -7.43 8.96
C VAL A 49 -7.89 -7.98 8.08
N ASP A 50 -8.04 -9.21 7.57
CA ASP A 50 -7.01 -9.88 6.79
C ASP A 50 -6.87 -9.28 5.37
N ASP A 51 -7.97 -8.82 4.75
CA ASP A 51 -7.95 -8.30 3.39
C ASP A 51 -7.72 -6.78 3.29
N ALA A 52 -8.03 -6.00 4.34
CA ALA A 52 -7.86 -4.54 4.30
C ALA A 52 -6.43 -4.07 3.96
N PRO A 53 -5.35 -4.64 4.54
CA PRO A 53 -3.98 -4.27 4.15
C PRO A 53 -3.69 -4.52 2.67
N ARG A 54 -4.26 -5.59 2.08
CA ARG A 54 -4.10 -5.91 0.65
C ARG A 54 -4.84 -4.90 -0.21
N ALA A 55 -6.09 -4.56 0.15
CA ALA A 55 -6.86 -3.54 -0.55
C ALA A 55 -6.14 -2.18 -0.53
N LEU A 56 -5.60 -1.77 0.62
CA LEU A 56 -4.82 -0.53 0.74
C LEU A 56 -3.53 -0.57 -0.09
N THR A 57 -2.84 -1.71 -0.14
CA THR A 57 -1.64 -1.89 -0.97
C THR A 57 -1.97 -1.71 -2.46
N VAL A 58 -3.06 -2.30 -2.94
CA VAL A 58 -3.50 -2.15 -4.34
C VAL A 58 -3.94 -0.72 -4.63
N ALA A 59 -4.71 -0.10 -3.72
CA ALA A 59 -5.12 1.30 -3.86
C ALA A 59 -3.91 2.25 -3.98
N LEU A 60 -2.92 2.08 -3.10
CA LEU A 60 -1.69 2.88 -3.14
C LEU A 60 -0.85 2.57 -4.39
N SER A 61 -0.80 1.31 -4.83
CA SER A 61 -0.13 0.92 -6.08
C SER A 61 -0.70 1.70 -7.26
N LEU A 62 -2.02 1.67 -7.44
CA LEU A 62 -2.70 2.38 -8.54
C LEU A 62 -2.50 3.90 -8.44
N ALA A 63 -2.67 4.46 -7.24
CA ALA A 63 -2.45 5.89 -7.02
C ALA A 63 -1.00 6.31 -7.33
N SER A 64 -0.02 5.51 -6.92
CA SER A 64 1.39 5.80 -7.18
C SER A 64 1.73 5.74 -8.68
N GLU A 65 1.09 4.85 -9.44
CA GLU A 65 1.26 4.78 -10.89
C GLU A 65 0.68 6.01 -11.59
N VAL A 66 -0.53 6.44 -11.20
CA VAL A 66 -1.14 7.67 -11.72
C VAL A 66 -0.27 8.88 -11.38
N TYR A 67 0.13 9.02 -10.11
CA TYR A 67 0.97 10.14 -9.68
C TYR A 67 2.32 10.18 -10.39
N MET A 68 2.95 9.02 -10.67
CA MET A 68 4.18 8.97 -11.48
C MET A 68 4.00 9.54 -12.88
N ASN A 69 2.84 9.31 -13.49
CA ASN A 69 2.57 9.69 -14.87
C ASN A 69 2.05 11.13 -15.00
N THR A 70 1.22 11.58 -14.06
CA THR A 70 0.50 12.86 -14.17
C THR A 70 1.00 13.94 -13.21
N ARG A 71 1.70 13.55 -12.14
CA ARG A 71 2.10 14.42 -11.02
C ARG A 71 0.93 15.11 -10.31
N ASP A 72 -0.29 14.63 -10.51
CA ASP A 72 -1.49 15.16 -9.85
C ASP A 72 -1.92 14.28 -8.67
N ILE A 73 -1.85 14.86 -7.47
CA ILE A 73 -2.26 14.18 -6.22
C ILE A 73 -3.77 13.95 -6.15
N ASN A 74 -4.58 14.81 -6.78
CA ASN A 74 -6.04 14.69 -6.77
C ASN A 74 -6.47 13.51 -7.63
N GLU A 75 -5.92 13.39 -8.84
CA GLU A 75 -6.20 12.27 -9.74
C GLU A 75 -5.74 10.93 -9.14
N ALA A 76 -4.59 10.92 -8.46
CA ALA A 76 -4.12 9.75 -7.73
C ALA A 76 -5.05 9.38 -6.55
N ASN A 77 -5.56 10.38 -5.81
CA ASN A 77 -6.52 10.19 -4.74
C ASN A 77 -7.87 9.66 -5.26
N GLU A 78 -8.37 10.19 -6.38
CA GLU A 78 -9.60 9.73 -7.04
C GLU A 78 -9.47 8.27 -7.50
N THR A 79 -8.30 7.90 -8.03
CA THR A 79 -8.02 6.52 -8.44
C THR A 79 -8.06 5.55 -7.25
N ALA A 80 -7.41 5.91 -6.14
CA ALA A 80 -7.50 5.13 -4.91
C ALA A 80 -8.93 5.08 -4.36
N PHE A 81 -9.66 6.20 -4.43
CA PHE A 81 -11.04 6.30 -3.97
C PHE A 81 -11.95 5.34 -4.73
N ALA A 82 -11.85 5.33 -6.05
CA ALA A 82 -12.63 4.47 -6.91
C ALA A 82 -12.39 2.99 -6.59
N TYR A 83 -11.12 2.59 -6.43
CA TYR A 83 -10.78 1.22 -6.07
C TYR A 83 -11.30 0.83 -4.68
N LEU A 84 -11.01 1.63 -3.64
CA LEU A 84 -11.42 1.34 -2.27
C LEU A 84 -12.94 1.34 -2.12
N SER A 85 -13.64 2.24 -2.81
CA SER A 85 -15.11 2.27 -2.83
C SER A 85 -15.68 1.01 -3.49
N SER A 86 -15.10 0.55 -4.59
CA SER A 86 -15.50 -0.73 -5.21
C SER A 86 -15.29 -1.90 -4.25
N TRP A 87 -14.10 -1.97 -3.63
CA TRP A 87 -13.79 -3.02 -2.66
C TRP A 87 -14.77 -3.02 -1.47
N VAL A 88 -15.09 -1.85 -0.92
CA VAL A 88 -16.06 -1.69 0.17
C VAL A 88 -17.45 -2.15 -0.26
N ASN A 89 -17.88 -1.81 -1.47
CA ASN A 89 -19.16 -2.23 -2.00
C ASN A 89 -19.22 -3.75 -2.16
N ASP A 90 -18.17 -4.37 -2.69
CA ASP A 90 -18.12 -5.82 -2.90
C ASP A 90 -18.06 -6.57 -1.57
N PHE A 91 -17.28 -6.08 -0.61
CA PHE A 91 -17.25 -6.60 0.75
C PHE A 91 -18.64 -6.50 1.40
N THR A 92 -19.26 -5.33 1.38
CA THR A 92 -20.58 -5.10 1.98
C THR A 92 -21.65 -5.96 1.31
N LYS A 93 -21.62 -6.14 -0.01
CA LYS A 93 -22.54 -7.04 -0.72
C LYS A 93 -22.36 -8.49 -0.29
N ALA A 94 -21.12 -8.97 -0.18
CA ALA A 94 -20.81 -10.34 0.24
C ALA A 94 -21.33 -10.68 1.64
N TYR A 95 -21.44 -9.68 2.53
CA TYR A 95 -21.93 -9.86 3.90
C TYR A 95 -23.25 -9.13 4.18
N SER A 96 -23.96 -8.69 3.15
CA SER A 96 -25.20 -7.90 3.26
C SER A 96 -26.31 -8.64 4.02
N GLY A 97 -26.44 -9.95 3.80
CA GLY A 97 -27.38 -10.82 4.53
C GLY A 97 -27.11 -10.94 6.03
N LYS A 98 -25.99 -10.39 6.53
CA LYS A 98 -25.60 -10.38 7.94
C LYS A 98 -25.58 -8.96 8.52
N GLY A 99 -25.99 -7.96 7.73
CA GLY A 99 -25.98 -6.55 8.12
C GLY A 99 -24.59 -6.01 8.45
N VAL A 100 -23.55 -6.55 7.82
CA VAL A 100 -22.17 -6.07 7.98
C VAL A 100 -21.89 -4.99 6.94
N ILE A 101 -21.39 -3.84 7.39
CA ILE A 101 -21.05 -2.71 6.53
C ILE A 101 -19.61 -2.28 6.84
N ALA A 102 -18.78 -2.13 5.82
CA ALA A 102 -17.43 -1.60 5.96
C ALA A 102 -17.32 -0.23 5.29
N TYR A 103 -16.37 0.59 5.74
CA TYR A 103 -15.93 1.78 5.02
C TYR A 103 -14.53 2.19 5.46
N PHE A 104 -13.82 2.90 4.57
CA PHE A 104 -12.53 3.49 4.85
C PHE A 104 -12.65 5.01 4.95
N THR A 105 -11.92 5.61 5.89
CA THR A 105 -11.42 6.97 5.74
C THR A 105 -9.92 6.89 5.54
N TYR A 106 -9.34 7.66 4.61
CA TYR A 106 -7.91 7.55 4.32
C TYR A 106 -7.32 8.85 3.81
N ARG A 107 -5.98 8.91 3.83
CA ARG A 107 -5.16 9.95 3.21
C ARG A 107 -3.97 9.28 2.52
N ILE A 108 -3.71 9.68 1.28
CA ILE A 108 -2.48 9.34 0.56
C ILE A 108 -1.52 10.51 0.64
N ASP A 109 -0.23 10.19 0.70
CA ASP A 109 0.83 11.17 0.74
C ASP A 109 2.03 10.70 -0.10
N PHE A 110 2.44 11.57 -1.02
CA PHE A 110 3.57 11.40 -1.91
C PHE A 110 4.56 12.55 -1.70
N GLU A 111 5.72 12.26 -1.12
CA GLU A 111 6.80 13.25 -0.92
C GLU A 111 7.90 13.02 -1.97
N TRP A 112 7.56 13.05 -3.25
CA TRP A 112 8.51 12.69 -4.33
C TRP A 112 9.29 13.88 -4.87
N ASP A 113 8.74 15.07 -4.73
CA ASP A 113 9.26 16.28 -5.35
C ASP A 113 10.21 17.06 -4.43
N ASN A 114 10.33 16.63 -3.17
CA ASN A 114 11.30 17.18 -2.23
C ASN A 114 12.73 16.84 -2.70
N THR A 115 13.66 17.80 -2.55
CA THR A 115 15.09 17.60 -2.83
C THR A 115 15.81 16.92 -1.67
N GLU A 116 15.19 16.89 -0.50
CA GLU A 116 15.71 16.30 0.72
C GLU A 116 14.77 15.20 1.23
N PRO A 117 15.33 14.16 1.90
CA PRO A 117 14.51 13.12 2.53
C PRO A 117 13.60 13.71 3.64
N PRO A 118 12.51 13.00 4.00
CA PRO A 118 12.12 11.68 3.50
C PRO A 118 11.37 11.73 2.16
N TRP A 119 11.64 10.76 1.27
CA TRP A 119 10.75 10.48 0.13
C TRP A 119 9.84 9.31 0.49
N ARG A 120 8.53 9.50 0.31
CA ARG A 120 7.57 8.48 0.71
C ARG A 120 6.39 8.35 -0.25
N SER A 121 5.82 7.15 -0.23
CA SER A 121 4.51 6.85 -0.79
C SER A 121 3.74 6.10 0.27
N ILE A 122 2.80 6.76 0.92
CA ILE A 122 2.06 6.17 2.04
C ILE A 122 0.56 6.37 1.88
N ILE A 123 -0.20 5.39 2.35
CA ILE A 123 -1.63 5.51 2.62
C ILE A 123 -1.85 5.25 4.11
N ILE A 124 -2.47 6.21 4.78
CA ILE A 124 -2.91 6.09 6.17
C ILE A 124 -4.42 5.98 6.13
N ALA A 125 -4.97 4.90 6.66
CA ALA A 125 -6.38 4.61 6.58
C ALA A 125 -6.95 4.14 7.91
N ASN A 126 -8.21 4.49 8.16
CA ASN A 126 -9.02 3.93 9.20
C ASN A 126 -10.12 3.07 8.56
N LEU A 127 -10.10 1.77 8.82
CA LEU A 127 -11.19 0.87 8.50
C LEU A 127 -12.19 0.91 9.65
N THR A 128 -13.46 1.16 9.33
CA THR A 128 -14.56 0.92 10.25
C THR A 128 -15.48 -0.16 9.69
N VAL A 129 -15.75 -1.19 10.50
CA VAL A 129 -16.72 -2.24 10.18
C VAL A 129 -17.83 -2.23 11.22
N LYS A 130 -19.06 -2.03 10.79
CA LYS A 130 -20.27 -2.10 11.62
C LYS A 130 -20.92 -3.47 11.43
N ALA A 131 -21.32 -4.10 12.53
CA ALA A 131 -21.86 -5.46 12.52
C ALA A 131 -22.87 -5.67 13.66
N GLU A 132 -23.71 -4.67 13.90
CA GLU A 132 -24.68 -4.66 15.01
C GLU A 132 -25.58 -5.90 15.03
N PRO A 133 -26.09 -6.42 13.88
CA PRO A 133 -26.98 -7.58 13.88
C PRO A 133 -26.35 -8.89 14.35
N ILE A 134 -25.02 -8.97 14.39
CA ILE A 134 -24.27 -10.13 14.89
C ILE A 134 -23.63 -9.86 16.26
N GLY A 135 -24.10 -8.83 16.97
CA GLY A 135 -23.70 -8.54 18.35
C GLY A 135 -22.44 -7.67 18.50
N PHE A 136 -21.94 -7.08 17.40
CA PHE A 136 -20.75 -6.22 17.42
C PHE A 136 -21.08 -4.80 16.96
N ASN A 137 -21.01 -3.81 17.85
CA ASN A 137 -21.33 -2.42 17.53
C ASN A 137 -20.46 -1.87 16.38
N TYR A 138 -19.14 -1.89 16.56
CA TYR A 138 -18.20 -1.52 15.50
C TYR A 138 -16.79 -2.04 15.81
N LEU A 139 -16.03 -2.32 14.74
CA LEU A 139 -14.59 -2.55 14.76
C LEU A 139 -13.92 -1.37 14.06
N LYS A 140 -12.92 -0.77 14.70
CA LYS A 140 -12.16 0.35 14.13
C LYS A 140 -10.67 0.01 14.16
N LEU A 141 -10.02 0.02 12.99
CA LEU A 141 -8.63 -0.34 12.82
C LEU A 141 -7.88 0.74 12.03
N ASN A 142 -6.67 1.06 12.49
CA ASN A 142 -5.78 1.99 11.80
C ASN A 142 -4.73 1.19 11.02
N TYR A 143 -4.52 1.55 9.77
CA TYR A 143 -3.52 0.97 8.89
C TYR A 143 -2.64 2.06 8.32
N THR A 144 -1.34 1.76 8.25
CA THR A 144 -0.37 2.53 7.48
C THR A 144 0.34 1.57 6.54
N VAL A 145 0.20 1.79 5.25
CA VAL A 145 0.84 0.99 4.20
C VAL A 145 1.63 1.92 3.31
N GLY A 146 2.83 1.52 2.91
CA GLY A 146 3.62 2.33 2.01
C GLY A 146 5.10 2.04 2.04
N LEU A 147 5.82 2.86 1.29
CA LEU A 147 7.26 2.85 1.16
C LEU A 147 7.84 4.16 1.67
N LEU A 148 8.94 4.05 2.40
CA LEU A 148 9.75 5.17 2.86
C LEU A 148 11.19 4.96 2.38
N VAL A 149 11.74 5.94 1.68
CA VAL A 149 13.13 5.94 1.27
C VAL A 149 13.94 6.66 2.34
N ILE A 150 14.99 6.01 2.83
CA ILE A 150 15.95 6.59 3.78
C ILE A 150 17.37 6.53 3.21
N ASN A 151 18.16 7.55 3.59
CA ASN A 151 19.60 7.64 3.34
C ASN A 151 20.03 7.32 1.90
N PRO A 152 19.44 7.92 0.85
CA PRO A 152 20.00 7.70 -0.45
C PRO A 152 21.36 8.37 -0.55
N ASN A 153 22.30 7.69 -1.18
CA ASN A 153 23.66 8.19 -1.37
C ASN A 153 24.05 8.01 -2.82
N VAL A 154 24.45 9.10 -3.47
CA VAL A 154 25.03 9.09 -4.81
C VAL A 154 26.53 9.29 -4.66
N ILE A 155 27.31 8.27 -5.00
CA ILE A 155 28.77 8.36 -5.04
C ILE A 155 29.18 8.74 -6.45
N VAL A 156 29.78 9.92 -6.58
CA VAL A 156 30.34 10.43 -7.83
C VAL A 156 31.85 10.49 -7.70
N SER A 157 32.59 9.86 -8.61
CA SER A 157 34.03 10.10 -8.75
C SER A 157 34.30 11.15 -9.81
N VAL A 158 35.27 12.01 -9.49
CA VAL A 158 35.86 12.96 -10.43
C VAL A 158 37.22 12.43 -10.82
N ILE A 159 37.39 12.06 -12.09
CA ILE A 159 38.68 11.64 -12.65
C ILE A 159 39.14 12.74 -13.62
N GLY A 160 40.06 13.58 -13.14
CA GLY A 160 40.51 14.76 -13.88
C GLY A 160 39.39 15.79 -14.00
N LYS A 161 38.98 16.13 -15.23
CA LYS A 161 37.82 17.00 -15.47
C LYS A 161 36.50 16.24 -15.60
N LYS A 162 36.46 14.90 -15.63
CA LYS A 162 35.25 14.13 -15.92
C LYS A 162 34.60 13.62 -14.63
N SER A 163 33.28 13.79 -14.47
CA SER A 163 32.53 13.18 -13.37
C SER A 163 31.82 11.89 -13.82
N ARG A 164 31.79 10.91 -12.93
CA ARG A 164 31.21 9.58 -13.14
C ARG A 164 30.43 9.17 -11.89
N ILE A 165 29.19 8.72 -12.05
CA ILE A 165 28.45 8.08 -10.95
C ILE A 165 29.03 6.67 -10.79
N ASP A 166 29.62 6.40 -9.64
CA ASP A 166 30.17 5.09 -9.29
C ASP A 166 29.16 4.21 -8.57
N ALA A 167 28.31 4.81 -7.73
CA ALA A 167 27.24 4.11 -7.04
C ALA A 167 26.04 5.02 -6.75
N PHE A 168 24.86 4.40 -6.67
CA PHE A 168 23.65 5.01 -6.14
C PHE A 168 23.02 3.99 -5.20
N ASN A 169 23.05 4.30 -3.91
CA ASN A 169 22.55 3.44 -2.85
C ASN A 169 21.25 4.02 -2.35
N VAL A 170 20.22 3.17 -2.26
CA VAL A 170 18.94 3.57 -1.67
C VAL A 170 18.47 2.46 -0.74
N THR A 171 18.09 2.84 0.47
CA THR A 171 17.41 1.95 1.40
C THR A 171 15.93 2.29 1.42
N VAL A 172 15.08 1.31 1.14
CA VAL A 172 13.62 1.48 1.15
C VAL A 172 13.03 0.62 2.26
N ILE A 173 12.17 1.23 3.08
CA ILE A 173 11.47 0.59 4.20
C ILE A 173 10.00 0.39 3.82
N ASP A 174 9.50 -0.83 4.01
CA ASP A 174 8.08 -1.12 4.03
C ASP A 174 7.51 -0.67 5.38
N VAL A 175 6.74 0.42 5.37
CA VAL A 175 6.23 1.08 6.59
C VAL A 175 5.28 0.16 7.36
N SER A 176 4.57 -0.74 6.68
CA SER A 176 3.63 -1.66 7.32
C SER A 176 4.34 -2.75 8.15
N LYS A 177 5.57 -3.10 7.77
CA LYS A 177 6.38 -4.14 8.40
C LYS A 177 7.57 -3.60 9.19
N ASN A 178 7.86 -2.31 9.05
CA ASN A 178 9.03 -1.64 9.62
C ASN A 178 10.36 -2.37 9.29
N MET A 179 10.54 -2.76 8.03
CA MET A 179 11.73 -3.48 7.56
C MET A 179 12.20 -3.00 6.19
N GLY A 180 13.51 -3.11 5.94
CA GLY A 180 14.10 -2.85 4.63
C GLY A 180 13.64 -3.87 3.59
N VAL A 181 13.31 -3.42 2.38
CA VAL A 181 12.76 -4.28 1.31
C VAL A 181 13.48 -4.06 -0.03
N PRO A 182 13.74 -5.15 -0.79
CA PRO A 182 14.32 -5.03 -2.12
C PRO A 182 13.33 -4.34 -3.06
N VAL A 183 13.83 -3.37 -3.83
CA VAL A 183 13.03 -2.60 -4.80
C VAL A 183 13.55 -2.80 -6.22
N SER A 184 12.65 -2.71 -7.19
CA SER A 184 12.99 -2.64 -8.62
C SER A 184 13.05 -1.18 -9.08
N ILE A 185 14.01 -0.82 -9.95
CA ILE A 185 13.99 0.50 -10.61
C ILE A 185 13.03 0.43 -11.80
N LEU A 186 12.08 1.36 -11.85
CA LEU A 186 11.23 1.56 -13.01
C LEU A 186 11.83 2.56 -13.99
N LYS A 187 12.37 3.66 -13.47
CA LYS A 187 12.90 4.76 -14.27
C LYS A 187 14.00 5.47 -13.50
N LEU A 188 15.07 5.81 -14.21
CA LEU A 188 16.16 6.64 -13.72
C LEU A 188 16.45 7.71 -14.77
N ALA A 189 16.33 8.97 -14.38
CA ALA A 189 16.71 10.12 -15.18
C ALA A 189 17.79 10.91 -14.45
N LEU A 190 18.77 11.41 -15.21
CA LEU A 190 19.87 12.21 -14.69
C LEU A 190 19.88 13.55 -15.39
N SER A 191 19.83 14.65 -14.64
CA SER A 191 20.12 15.97 -15.17
C SER A 191 21.64 16.15 -15.26
N ARG A 192 22.09 16.68 -16.40
CA ARG A 192 23.50 16.74 -16.78
C ARG A 192 23.83 18.10 -17.33
N GLN A 193 24.93 18.70 -16.89
CA GLN A 193 25.54 19.81 -17.60
C GLN A 193 26.85 19.39 -18.25
N VAL A 194 27.00 19.74 -19.52
CA VAL A 194 28.31 19.86 -20.14
C VAL A 194 28.79 21.26 -19.78
N PRO A 195 30.02 21.44 -19.25
CA PRO A 195 30.54 22.78 -19.00
C PRO A 195 30.41 23.66 -20.25
N GLY A 196 29.55 24.69 -20.18
CA GLY A 196 29.30 25.64 -21.27
C GLY A 196 28.16 25.31 -22.26
N GLN A 197 27.45 24.18 -22.16
CA GLN A 197 26.25 23.89 -22.96
C GLN A 197 25.21 23.03 -22.20
N GLY A 198 23.93 23.37 -22.34
CA GLY A 198 22.82 22.71 -21.64
C GLY A 198 22.60 21.24 -22.06
N ARG A 199 22.08 20.46 -21.08
CA ARG A 199 21.70 19.03 -21.11
C ARG A 199 22.74 18.07 -21.74
N GLY A 200 23.49 17.37 -20.88
CA GLY A 200 24.44 16.33 -21.29
C GLY A 200 23.83 15.08 -21.91
N PRO A 201 24.65 14.17 -22.48
CA PRO A 201 24.21 13.06 -23.33
C PRO A 201 23.35 12.03 -22.60
N ILE A 202 22.69 11.13 -23.33
CA ILE A 202 21.78 10.09 -22.80
C ILE A 202 22.58 8.91 -22.22
N ILE A 203 22.15 8.32 -21.09
CA ILE A 203 22.71 7.05 -20.58
C ILE A 203 22.29 5.92 -21.51
N ARG A 204 23.25 5.12 -22.01
CA ARG A 204 22.93 3.96 -22.87
C ARG A 204 23.10 2.61 -22.17
N HIS A 205 23.95 2.52 -21.15
CA HIS A 205 24.24 1.27 -20.46
C HIS A 205 24.35 1.45 -18.95
N LEU A 206 23.33 0.98 -18.23
CA LEU A 206 23.29 0.90 -16.76
C LEU A 206 23.46 -0.57 -16.34
N TYR A 207 24.45 -0.85 -15.51
CA TYR A 207 24.63 -2.17 -14.89
C TYR A 207 24.24 -2.11 -13.42
N TYR A 208 23.18 -2.80 -13.02
CA TYR A 208 22.67 -2.77 -11.65
C TYR A 208 23.32 -3.86 -10.79
N TYR A 209 23.68 -3.52 -9.54
CA TYR A 209 24.16 -4.47 -8.55
C TYR A 209 23.24 -4.45 -7.31
N TYR A 210 22.81 -5.64 -6.90
CA TYR A 210 21.93 -5.85 -5.75
C TYR A 210 22.73 -6.54 -4.64
N TYR A 211 22.72 -6.01 -3.42
CA TYR A 211 23.28 -6.65 -2.22
C TYR A 211 22.30 -6.46 -1.04
N GLY A 212 21.87 -7.53 -0.37
CA GLY A 212 20.87 -7.41 0.71
C GLY A 212 19.50 -6.91 0.23
N SER A 213 18.83 -6.08 1.03
CA SER A 213 17.44 -5.63 0.84
C SER A 213 17.28 -4.36 -0.01
N GLY A 214 18.13 -4.13 -1.02
CA GLY A 214 18.08 -2.90 -1.81
C GLY A 214 18.99 -2.87 -3.04
N ILE A 215 18.91 -1.78 -3.79
CA ILE A 215 19.82 -1.48 -4.90
C ILE A 215 21.00 -0.72 -4.34
N ASN A 216 22.21 -1.25 -4.54
CA ASN A 216 23.45 -0.66 -4.01
C ASN A 216 24.36 -0.14 -5.12
N GLY A 217 23.80 0.09 -6.31
CA GLY A 217 24.51 0.80 -7.35
C GLY A 217 24.05 0.44 -8.74
N PHE A 218 24.29 1.38 -9.65
CA PHE A 218 24.42 1.09 -11.05
C PHE A 218 25.79 1.59 -11.53
N LYS A 219 26.40 0.88 -12.48
CA LYS A 219 27.63 1.33 -13.15
C LYS A 219 27.27 1.79 -14.55
N ASP A 220 27.53 3.07 -14.82
CA ASP A 220 27.51 3.58 -16.18
C ASP A 220 28.81 3.19 -16.88
N LEU A 221 28.69 2.38 -17.94
CA LEU A 221 29.80 1.93 -18.78
C LEU A 221 29.82 2.63 -20.14
N THR A 222 29.01 3.68 -20.34
CA THR A 222 28.99 4.43 -21.59
C THR A 222 30.36 5.11 -21.78
N PRO A 223 31.13 4.79 -22.84
CA PRO A 223 32.41 5.44 -23.11
C PRO A 223 32.17 6.92 -23.39
N ARG A 224 32.86 7.83 -22.69
CA ARG A 224 32.66 9.29 -22.81
C ARG A 224 33.94 10.03 -23.18
N SER A 225 33.88 10.76 -24.29
CA SER A 225 34.91 11.71 -24.71
C SER A 225 34.87 13.02 -23.90
N GLN A 226 33.72 13.39 -23.34
CA GLN A 226 33.49 14.68 -22.67
C GLN A 226 33.26 14.59 -21.15
N VAL A 227 33.46 15.72 -20.48
CA VAL A 227 33.14 16.00 -19.07
C VAL A 227 31.64 16.15 -18.91
N ILE A 228 31.05 15.41 -17.96
CA ILE A 228 29.63 15.54 -17.62
C ILE A 228 29.53 15.67 -16.11
N ILE A 229 28.96 16.78 -15.66
CA ILE A 229 28.59 16.99 -14.26
C ILE A 229 27.15 16.48 -14.11
N VAL A 230 26.92 15.65 -13.08
CA VAL A 230 25.57 15.21 -12.70
C VAL A 230 25.10 16.18 -11.65
N GLU A 231 23.98 16.85 -11.90
CA GLU A 231 23.41 17.85 -10.98
C GLU A 231 22.20 17.30 -10.24
N GLU A 232 21.37 16.48 -10.91
CA GLU A 232 20.16 15.93 -10.32
C GLU A 232 19.97 14.46 -10.73
N VAL A 233 19.44 13.68 -9.80
CA VAL A 233 19.06 12.28 -10.00
C VAL A 233 17.58 12.14 -9.67
N TYR A 234 16.79 11.69 -10.64
CA TYR A 234 15.40 11.29 -10.46
C TYR A 234 15.28 9.79 -10.63
N ALA A 235 14.84 9.09 -9.60
CA ALA A 235 14.68 7.63 -9.61
C ALA A 235 13.29 7.23 -9.13
N TYR A 236 12.71 6.20 -9.75
CA TYR A 236 11.45 5.61 -9.31
C TYR A 236 11.67 4.15 -8.97
N PHE A 237 11.28 3.78 -7.76
CA PHE A 237 11.43 2.45 -7.19
C PHE A 237 10.07 1.79 -6.99
N LYS A 238 9.99 0.47 -7.19
CA LYS A 238 8.77 -0.31 -7.04
C LYS A 238 8.95 -1.50 -6.10
N TYR A 239 7.99 -1.70 -5.19
CA TYR A 239 7.85 -2.92 -4.38
C TYR A 239 6.36 -3.21 -4.11
N ASN A 240 5.94 -4.46 -4.29
CA ASN A 240 4.53 -4.89 -4.18
C ASN A 240 3.53 -4.00 -4.94
N GLY A 241 3.91 -3.49 -6.11
CA GLY A 241 3.06 -2.59 -6.89
C GLY A 241 3.29 -1.10 -6.57
N ILE A 242 3.55 -0.77 -5.30
CA ILE A 242 3.74 0.60 -4.83
C ILE A 242 5.01 1.19 -5.42
N ILE A 243 4.89 2.40 -5.98
CA ILE A 243 5.99 3.18 -6.54
C ILE A 243 6.37 4.28 -5.55
N VAL A 244 7.66 4.59 -5.42
CA VAL A 244 8.17 5.77 -4.73
C VAL A 244 9.20 6.50 -5.60
N GLY A 245 9.02 7.81 -5.74
CA GLY A 245 9.94 8.69 -6.46
C GLY A 245 10.97 9.30 -5.52
N VAL A 246 12.21 9.42 -6.00
CA VAL A 246 13.34 10.03 -5.29
C VAL A 246 13.94 11.09 -6.21
N HIS A 247 14.17 12.29 -5.65
CA HIS A 247 14.80 13.40 -6.33
C HIS A 247 15.97 13.92 -5.50
N ILE A 248 17.19 13.75 -5.99
CA ILE A 248 18.42 14.14 -5.28
C ILE A 248 19.18 15.15 -6.12
N VAL A 249 19.56 16.25 -5.49
CA VAL A 249 20.57 17.17 -6.03
C VAL A 249 21.94 16.62 -5.65
N ALA A 250 22.78 16.38 -6.65
CA ALA A 250 24.15 15.94 -6.42
C ALA A 250 24.96 17.14 -5.91
N GLU A 251 25.37 17.10 -4.64
CA GLU A 251 26.32 18.07 -4.10
C GLU A 251 27.69 17.89 -4.79
N SER A 252 28.21 18.99 -5.33
CA SER A 252 29.50 19.06 -6.04
C SER A 252 30.68 19.23 -5.09
#